data_AF-A0A094EKA1-F1
#
_entry.id   AF-A0A094EKA1-F1
#
_cell.length_a   1.000
_cell.length_b   1.000
_cell.length_c   1.000
_cell.angle_alpha   90.00
_cell.angle_beta   90.00
_cell.angle_gamma   90.00
#
_symmetry.space_group_name_H-M   'P 1'
#
loop_
_entity.id
_entity.type
_entity.pdbx_description
1 polymer ?
#
loop_
_entity_poly.entity_id
_entity_poly.type
_entity_poly.pdbx_seq_one_letter_code
_entity_poly.pdbx_strand_id
1 'polypeptide(L)'
;MAKSKSLKGVSVSIIVNGTKAIEHEASADETPHKHPSKTVLRYIEAISGTNYSILTEVSSEYKLKSSLEFQVRVDGWMLSVPRIFVRNEDTGGWTCAFDGKEEVDYKGRQWKKPFKFSPLKIGNAAATMVYVRRAKLTYIVVDVHDRGRVKKDANSAKHIGEIRVTVVRKQVFEETYSKAWGTADNANIEIAEKAVKGQTLSHGTEFGEAVQYIERTRTVDTKPQRGSRDPAAVFIFRYRSREALEAEHIIPRAQSSNILGRFTAEELRAARELWLEEEQTNNMKIKKEAGANDVDPDKFSNDYETLTVDITGDEEVEIWKRKPPKERVDLSDN
;
A
#
# COMPACT_ATOMS: atom_id res chain seq x y z
N MET A 1 -7.44 -16.90 -12.41
CA MET A 1 -8.55 -17.07 -11.45
C MET A 1 -8.01 -17.77 -10.23
N ALA A 2 -7.95 -17.05 -9.12
CA ALA A 2 -7.42 -17.56 -7.87
C ALA A 2 -8.46 -18.50 -7.23
N LYS A 3 -8.08 -19.76 -7.00
CA LYS A 3 -8.93 -20.77 -6.36
C LYS A 3 -8.37 -21.14 -4.99
N SER A 4 -9.23 -21.21 -3.98
CA SER A 4 -8.78 -21.65 -2.65
C SER A 4 -8.52 -23.15 -2.63
N LYS A 5 -7.33 -23.55 -2.16
CA LYS A 5 -7.00 -24.97 -1.90
C LYS A 5 -7.72 -25.49 -0.66
N SER A 6 -7.93 -24.64 0.34
CA SER A 6 -8.54 -24.99 1.63
C SER A 6 -10.08 -24.97 1.59
N LEU A 7 -10.66 -24.22 0.64
CA LEU A 7 -12.10 -24.06 0.50
C LEU A 7 -12.52 -24.34 -0.95
N LYS A 8 -12.84 -25.61 -1.23
CA LYS A 8 -13.24 -26.06 -2.58
C LYS A 8 -14.50 -25.34 -3.06
N GLY A 9 -14.54 -25.06 -4.36
CA GLY A 9 -15.65 -24.35 -5.00
C GLY A 9 -15.70 -22.85 -4.75
N VAL A 10 -14.65 -22.23 -4.21
CA VAL A 10 -14.58 -20.77 -4.01
C VAL A 10 -13.41 -20.19 -4.77
N SER A 11 -13.69 -19.16 -5.57
CA SER A 11 -12.68 -18.43 -6.34
C SER A 11 -12.92 -16.93 -6.34
N VAL A 12 -11.83 -16.20 -6.54
CA VAL A 12 -11.84 -14.75 -6.72
C VAL A 12 -11.03 -14.41 -7.96
N SER A 13 -11.50 -13.45 -8.75
CA SER A 13 -10.78 -12.90 -9.90
C SER A 13 -10.87 -11.39 -9.88
N ILE A 14 -9.85 -10.71 -10.39
CA ILE A 14 -9.90 -9.28 -10.66
C ILE A 14 -10.26 -9.09 -12.13
N ILE A 15 -11.23 -8.24 -12.43
CA ILE A 15 -11.65 -7.88 -13.78
C ILE A 15 -11.09 -6.49 -14.06
N VAL A 16 -10.26 -6.36 -15.09
CA VAL A 16 -9.71 -5.07 -15.54
C VAL A 16 -10.23 -4.84 -16.95
N ASN A 17 -10.88 -3.69 -17.17
CA ASN A 17 -11.49 -3.35 -18.46
C ASN A 17 -12.42 -4.45 -19.03
N GLY A 18 -13.24 -5.06 -18.16
CA GLY A 18 -14.19 -6.11 -18.54
C GLY A 18 -13.59 -7.51 -18.78
N THR A 19 -12.25 -7.66 -18.70
CA THR A 19 -11.57 -8.95 -18.88
C THR A 19 -10.94 -9.43 -17.58
N LYS A 20 -10.92 -10.75 -17.33
CA LYS A 20 -10.21 -11.33 -16.17
C LYS A 20 -8.72 -10.98 -16.28
N ALA A 21 -8.15 -10.39 -15.24
CA ALA A 21 -6.75 -10.06 -15.16
C ALA A 21 -5.88 -11.32 -15.25
N ILE A 22 -4.71 -11.17 -15.88
CA ILE A 22 -3.69 -12.22 -15.88
C ILE A 22 -3.06 -12.25 -14.48
N GLU A 23 -3.09 -13.43 -13.86
CA GLU A 23 -2.57 -13.66 -12.52
C GLU A 23 -1.22 -14.37 -12.59
N HIS A 24 -0.24 -13.83 -11.87
CA HIS A 24 1.11 -14.37 -11.78
C HIS A 24 1.39 -14.90 -10.36
N GLU A 25 2.17 -15.97 -10.27
CA GLU A 25 2.74 -16.44 -9.02
C GLU A 25 4.18 -15.93 -8.91
N ALA A 26 4.58 -15.51 -7.72
CA ALA A 26 5.96 -15.19 -7.42
C ALA A 26 6.50 -16.28 -6.50
N SER A 27 7.31 -17.20 -7.05
CA SER A 27 7.89 -18.32 -6.28
C SER A 27 8.82 -17.88 -5.15
N ALA A 28 9.32 -16.63 -5.20
CA ALA A 28 10.23 -16.04 -4.23
C ALA A 28 9.54 -15.13 -3.19
N ASP A 29 8.21 -15.04 -3.20
CA ASP A 29 7.49 -14.22 -2.23
C ASP A 29 7.35 -14.95 -0.89
N GLU A 30 8.25 -14.64 0.04
CA GLU A 30 8.30 -15.22 1.38
C GLU A 30 7.45 -14.44 2.39
N THR A 31 6.57 -13.53 1.96
CA THR A 31 5.86 -12.68 2.92
C THR A 31 5.03 -13.53 3.91
N PRO A 32 5.32 -13.45 5.22
CA PRO A 32 4.66 -14.30 6.19
C PRO A 32 3.18 -13.93 6.27
N HIS A 33 2.32 -14.93 6.13
CA HIS A 33 0.88 -14.78 6.24
C HIS A 33 0.39 -15.48 7.50
N LYS A 34 -0.57 -14.86 8.20
CA LYS A 34 -1.18 -15.42 9.42
C LYS A 34 -1.81 -16.80 9.19
N HIS A 35 -2.28 -17.07 7.97
CA HIS A 35 -2.92 -18.34 7.59
C HIS A 35 -2.39 -18.82 6.22
N PRO A 36 -1.14 -19.29 6.14
CA PRO A 36 -0.47 -19.55 4.85
C PRO A 36 -1.18 -20.65 4.06
N SER A 37 -1.65 -21.71 4.73
CA SER A 37 -2.40 -22.82 4.11
C SER A 37 -3.78 -22.44 3.55
N LYS A 38 -4.30 -21.27 3.94
CA LYS A 38 -5.60 -20.75 3.49
C LYS A 38 -5.46 -19.53 2.58
N THR A 39 -4.24 -19.04 2.40
CA THR A 39 -3.96 -17.81 1.65
C THR A 39 -3.56 -18.17 0.23
N VAL A 40 -4.16 -17.48 -0.74
CA VAL A 40 -3.78 -17.52 -2.15
C VAL A 40 -3.29 -16.13 -2.52
N LEU A 41 -1.99 -16.01 -2.77
CA LEU A 41 -1.36 -14.78 -3.21
C LEU A 41 -1.15 -14.80 -4.72
N ARG A 42 -1.53 -13.73 -5.39
CA ARG A 42 -1.34 -13.53 -6.83
C ARG A 42 -0.88 -12.12 -7.11
N TYR A 43 -0.12 -11.96 -8.18
CA TYR A 43 0.24 -10.67 -8.74
C TYR A 43 -0.57 -10.40 -9.99
N ILE A 44 -0.99 -9.15 -10.17
CA ILE A 44 -1.72 -8.70 -11.35
C ILE A 44 -1.13 -7.39 -11.87
N GLU A 45 -1.26 -7.17 -13.17
CA GLU A 45 -0.91 -5.90 -13.80
C GLU A 45 -1.97 -4.84 -13.50
N ALA A 46 -1.54 -3.68 -13.02
CA ALA A 46 -2.35 -2.49 -12.86
C ALA A 46 -2.06 -1.52 -14.02
N ILE A 47 -3.11 -1.15 -14.75
CA ILE A 47 -3.04 -0.18 -15.84
C ILE A 47 -3.66 1.12 -15.34
N SER A 48 -2.84 2.15 -15.20
CA SER A 48 -3.29 3.49 -14.81
C SER A 48 -4.47 3.97 -15.63
N GLY A 49 -5.46 4.56 -14.97
CA GLY A 49 -6.66 5.09 -15.62
C GLY A 49 -7.77 4.06 -15.81
N THR A 50 -7.52 2.76 -15.60
CA THR A 50 -8.50 1.71 -15.88
C THR A 50 -9.36 1.38 -14.67
N ASN A 51 -10.65 1.18 -14.92
CA ASN A 51 -11.57 0.69 -13.91
C ASN A 51 -11.38 -0.82 -13.72
N TYR A 52 -11.54 -1.27 -12.49
CA TYR A 52 -11.49 -2.68 -12.15
C TYR A 52 -12.64 -3.09 -11.23
N SER A 53 -12.92 -4.39 -11.20
CA SER A 53 -13.86 -4.98 -10.25
C SER A 53 -13.34 -6.29 -9.69
N ILE A 54 -13.83 -6.66 -8.50
CA ILE A 54 -13.46 -7.87 -7.78
C ILE A 54 -14.61 -8.85 -7.92
N LEU A 55 -14.40 -9.93 -8.66
CA LEU A 55 -15.39 -10.96 -8.89
C LEU A 55 -15.20 -12.11 -7.91
N THR A 56 -16.21 -12.38 -7.10
CA THR A 56 -16.26 -13.53 -6.19
C THR A 56 -17.23 -14.57 -6.73
N GLU A 57 -16.79 -15.83 -6.79
CA GLU A 57 -17.55 -16.95 -7.35
C GLU A 57 -17.60 -18.11 -6.35
N VAL A 58 -18.79 -18.69 -6.16
CA VAL A 58 -19.02 -19.92 -5.40
C VAL A 58 -19.68 -20.93 -6.34
N SER A 59 -18.97 -21.99 -6.70
CA SER A 59 -19.46 -23.03 -7.60
C SER A 59 -20.22 -24.13 -6.84
N SER A 60 -20.87 -25.01 -7.60
CA SER A 60 -21.54 -26.20 -7.07
C SER A 60 -20.59 -27.20 -6.39
N GLU A 61 -19.27 -27.06 -6.54
CA GLU A 61 -18.26 -27.85 -5.81
C GLU A 61 -18.21 -27.49 -4.33
N TYR A 62 -18.73 -26.33 -3.92
CA TYR A 62 -18.85 -25.97 -2.53
C TYR A 62 -19.94 -26.83 -1.86
N LYS A 63 -19.54 -27.71 -0.93
CA LYS A 63 -20.45 -28.70 -0.28
C LYS A 63 -20.71 -28.43 1.20
N LEU A 64 -20.11 -27.41 1.79
CA LEU A 64 -20.32 -27.11 3.21
C LEU A 64 -21.71 -26.48 3.43
N LYS A 65 -22.30 -26.73 4.60
CA LYS A 65 -23.62 -26.19 4.98
C LYS A 65 -23.59 -24.71 5.42
N SER A 66 -22.41 -24.12 5.56
CA SER A 66 -22.26 -22.73 5.97
C SER A 66 -22.47 -21.77 4.79
N SER A 67 -23.01 -20.60 5.08
CA SER A 67 -22.96 -19.45 4.18
C SER A 67 -21.55 -18.82 4.20
N LEU A 68 -21.20 -18.08 3.16
CA LEU A 68 -19.89 -17.42 3.04
C LEU A 68 -20.06 -15.92 2.97
N GLU A 69 -19.31 -15.20 3.79
CA GLU A 69 -19.20 -13.75 3.73
C GLU A 69 -17.84 -13.35 3.15
N PHE A 70 -17.87 -12.46 2.17
CA PHE A 70 -16.71 -11.94 1.46
C PHE A 70 -16.44 -10.52 1.95
N GLN A 71 -15.37 -10.38 2.73
CA GLN A 71 -14.90 -9.10 3.24
C GLN A 71 -13.77 -8.60 2.34
N VAL A 72 -13.97 -7.45 1.70
CA VAL A 72 -13.03 -6.87 0.76
C VAL A 72 -12.29 -5.71 1.42
N ARG A 73 -10.96 -5.73 1.30
CA ARG A 73 -10.07 -4.65 1.67
C ARG A 73 -9.23 -4.26 0.45
N VAL A 74 -9.16 -2.97 0.13
CA VAL A 74 -8.38 -2.41 -0.97
C VAL A 74 -7.46 -1.36 -0.38
N ASP A 75 -6.15 -1.46 -0.58
CA ASP A 75 -5.16 -0.49 -0.09
C ASP A 75 -5.23 -0.19 1.42
N GLY A 76 -5.60 -1.19 2.21
CA GLY A 76 -5.83 -1.04 3.66
C GLY A 76 -7.26 -0.64 4.05
N TRP A 77 -8.04 -0.09 3.13
CA TRP A 77 -9.42 0.34 3.33
C TRP A 77 -10.41 -0.82 3.24
N MET A 78 -11.32 -0.95 4.19
CA MET A 78 -12.33 -2.01 4.18
C MET A 78 -13.64 -1.49 3.55
N LEU A 79 -14.25 -2.28 2.66
CA LEU A 79 -15.58 -1.95 2.16
C LEU A 79 -16.61 -2.12 3.27
N SER A 80 -17.52 -1.16 3.40
CA SER A 80 -18.51 -1.12 4.50
C SER A 80 -19.55 -2.23 4.42
N VAL A 81 -19.81 -2.77 3.22
CA VAL A 81 -20.84 -3.78 2.99
C VAL A 81 -20.17 -5.05 2.44
N PRO A 82 -20.01 -6.10 3.26
CA PRO A 82 -19.57 -7.39 2.75
C PRO A 82 -20.69 -8.05 1.95
N ARG A 83 -20.34 -8.90 0.97
CA ARG A 83 -21.31 -9.69 0.22
C ARG A 83 -21.40 -11.09 0.80
N ILE A 84 -22.61 -11.63 0.83
CA ILE A 84 -22.89 -12.93 1.45
C ILE A 84 -23.47 -13.89 0.41
N PHE A 85 -22.77 -15.00 0.21
CA PHE A 85 -23.35 -16.19 -0.39
C PHE A 85 -24.17 -16.92 0.67
N VAL A 86 -25.50 -16.91 0.50
CA VAL A 86 -26.42 -17.63 1.37
C VAL A 86 -26.60 -19.04 0.83
N ARG A 87 -26.25 -20.05 1.64
CA ARG A 87 -26.47 -21.45 1.27
C ARG A 87 -27.96 -21.79 1.39
N ASN A 88 -28.58 -22.19 0.29
CA ASN A 88 -29.90 -22.83 0.27
C ASN A 88 -29.84 -24.18 -0.47
N GLU A 89 -30.93 -24.95 -0.51
CA GLU A 89 -30.98 -26.28 -1.12
C GLU A 89 -30.77 -26.26 -2.65
N ASP A 90 -31.13 -25.16 -3.32
CA ASP A 90 -31.10 -24.99 -4.79
C ASP A 90 -29.98 -24.06 -5.31
N THR A 91 -28.92 -23.83 -4.53
CA THR A 91 -27.87 -22.90 -4.95
C THR A 91 -27.03 -23.54 -6.05
N GLY A 92 -27.31 -23.15 -7.30
CA GLY A 92 -26.39 -23.26 -8.43
C GLY A 92 -25.11 -22.45 -8.20
N GLY A 93 -24.40 -22.12 -9.29
CA GLY A 93 -23.27 -21.19 -9.20
C GLY A 93 -23.72 -19.81 -8.71
N TRP A 94 -23.01 -19.24 -7.74
CA TRP A 94 -23.20 -17.88 -7.27
C TRP A 94 -22.01 -17.02 -7.70
N THR A 95 -22.31 -15.81 -8.16
CA THR A 95 -21.31 -14.84 -8.58
C THR A 95 -21.71 -13.46 -8.08
N CYS A 96 -20.75 -12.69 -7.57
CA CYS A 96 -20.96 -11.31 -7.15
C CYS A 96 -19.73 -10.47 -7.50
N ALA A 97 -19.94 -9.24 -7.96
CA ALA A 97 -18.89 -8.31 -8.30
C ALA A 97 -18.89 -7.10 -7.34
N PHE A 98 -17.70 -6.68 -6.93
CA PHE A 98 -17.47 -5.40 -6.28
C PHE A 98 -16.78 -4.49 -7.29
N ASP A 99 -17.51 -3.53 -7.83
CA ASP A 99 -17.03 -2.63 -8.88
C ASP A 99 -16.84 -1.19 -8.40
N GLY A 100 -17.06 -0.92 -7.11
CA GLY A 100 -16.81 0.38 -6.53
C GLY A 100 -17.15 0.48 -5.04
N LYS A 101 -16.94 1.68 -4.49
CA LYS A 101 -17.37 2.05 -3.14
C LYS A 101 -18.78 2.62 -3.18
N GLU A 102 -19.67 2.02 -2.40
CA GLU A 102 -21.03 2.52 -2.19
C GLU A 102 -21.03 3.67 -1.18
N GLU A 103 -21.76 4.74 -1.49
CA GLU A 103 -21.99 5.90 -0.63
C GLU A 103 -23.47 6.24 -0.64
N VAL A 104 -23.99 6.66 0.52
CA VAL A 104 -25.37 7.14 0.64
C VAL A 104 -25.32 8.62 0.98
N ASP A 105 -26.00 9.44 0.19
CA ASP A 105 -26.07 10.87 0.47
C ASP A 105 -27.06 11.20 1.60
N TYR A 106 -27.05 12.44 2.07
CA TYR A 106 -27.96 12.93 3.13
C TYR A 106 -29.46 12.85 2.75
N LYS A 107 -29.78 12.69 1.46
CA LYS A 107 -31.15 12.49 0.95
C LYS A 107 -31.50 11.01 0.81
N GLY A 108 -30.62 10.10 1.21
CA GLY A 108 -30.80 8.66 1.08
C GLY A 108 -30.57 8.12 -0.33
N ARG A 109 -30.04 8.92 -1.26
CA ARG A 109 -29.70 8.45 -2.60
C ARG A 109 -28.37 7.71 -2.55
N GLN A 110 -28.34 6.56 -3.20
CA GLN A 110 -27.18 5.72 -3.29
C GLN A 110 -26.33 6.13 -4.50
N TRP A 111 -25.03 6.19 -4.27
CA TRP A 111 -23.99 6.51 -5.23
C TRP A 111 -22.95 5.40 -5.17
N LYS A 112 -22.32 5.14 -6.31
CA LYS A 112 -21.23 4.20 -6.42
C LYS A 112 -20.07 4.87 -7.12
N LYS A 113 -18.91 4.86 -6.47
CA LYS A 113 -17.65 5.33 -7.05
C LYS A 113 -16.83 4.14 -7.54
N PRO A 114 -16.66 3.96 -8.86
CA PRO A 114 -15.96 2.80 -9.39
C PRO A 114 -14.51 2.72 -8.90
N PHE A 115 -13.99 1.51 -8.71
CA PHE A 115 -12.56 1.36 -8.45
C PHE A 115 -11.76 1.62 -9.71
N LYS A 116 -10.68 2.39 -9.57
CA LYS A 116 -9.81 2.76 -10.67
C LYS A 116 -8.36 2.70 -10.26
N PHE A 117 -7.50 2.10 -11.08
CA PHE A 117 -6.07 2.15 -10.84
C PHE A 117 -5.52 3.53 -11.18
N SER A 118 -4.64 4.04 -10.32
CA SER A 118 -4.00 5.34 -10.49
C SER A 118 -2.53 5.27 -10.10
N PRO A 119 -1.64 6.06 -10.73
CA PRO A 119 -0.30 6.27 -10.21
C PRO A 119 -0.37 6.81 -8.79
N LEU A 120 0.56 6.39 -7.93
CA LEU A 120 0.62 6.94 -6.58
C LEU A 120 0.98 8.42 -6.63
N LYS A 121 0.14 9.26 -6.01
CA LYS A 121 0.44 10.67 -5.79
C LYS A 121 1.36 10.76 -4.58
N ILE A 122 2.66 10.84 -4.86
CA ILE A 122 3.67 11.08 -3.85
C ILE A 122 3.71 12.59 -3.60
N GLY A 123 3.26 13.01 -2.41
CA GLY A 123 3.32 14.42 -2.02
C GLY A 123 4.74 14.80 -1.64
N ASN A 124 5.37 15.67 -2.45
CA ASN A 124 6.53 16.43 -1.99
C ASN A 124 6.02 17.52 -1.04
N ALA A 125 6.66 17.66 0.13
CA ALA A 125 6.32 18.65 1.15
C ALA A 125 5.95 20.01 0.53
N ALA A 126 4.73 20.48 0.77
CA ALA A 126 4.25 21.75 0.21
C ALA A 126 4.98 22.94 0.84
N ALA A 127 5.60 23.78 0.00
CA ALA A 127 6.19 25.05 0.45
C ALA A 127 5.07 25.99 0.94
N THR A 128 4.96 26.20 2.24
CA THR A 128 4.00 27.16 2.82
C THR A 128 4.59 28.57 2.81
N MET A 129 3.93 29.49 2.11
CA MET A 129 4.34 30.90 2.03
C MET A 129 3.74 31.70 3.20
N VAL A 130 4.57 32.13 4.15
CA VAL A 130 4.15 32.93 5.32
C VAL A 130 4.60 34.39 5.14
N TYR A 131 3.67 35.34 5.29
CA TYR A 131 3.99 36.76 5.28
C TYR A 131 4.32 37.24 6.70
N VAL A 132 5.54 37.73 6.93
CA VAL A 132 5.89 38.44 8.17
C VAL A 132 6.19 39.90 7.83
N ARG A 133 5.35 40.81 8.35
CA ARG A 133 5.52 42.27 8.37
C ARG A 133 6.16 42.86 7.09
N ARG A 134 5.39 42.87 6.00
CA ARG A 134 5.70 43.56 4.72
C ARG A 134 6.97 43.13 3.97
N ALA A 135 7.70 42.10 4.41
CA ALA A 135 8.76 41.47 3.63
C ALA A 135 8.31 40.09 3.15
N LYS A 136 8.43 39.83 1.85
CA LYS A 136 8.16 38.52 1.23
C LYS A 136 9.38 37.64 1.47
N LEU A 137 9.35 36.82 2.51
CA LEU A 137 10.39 35.83 2.78
C LEU A 137 9.88 34.44 2.39
N THR A 138 10.51 33.85 1.37
CA THR A 138 10.25 32.48 0.95
C THR A 138 11.09 31.56 1.84
N TYR A 139 10.46 30.85 2.77
CA TYR A 139 11.12 29.78 3.51
C TYR A 139 10.56 28.44 3.02
N ILE A 140 11.45 27.50 2.68
CA ILE A 140 11.06 26.10 2.47
C ILE A 140 10.85 25.53 3.87
N VAL A 141 9.60 25.44 4.30
CA VAL A 141 9.26 24.60 5.44
C VAL A 141 9.41 23.16 4.94
N VAL A 142 10.60 22.60 5.09
CA VAL A 142 10.78 21.14 5.01
C VAL A 142 9.96 20.60 6.15
N ASP A 143 8.80 20.01 5.84
CA ASP A 143 7.80 19.51 6.77
C ASP A 143 8.48 18.82 7.97
N VAL A 144 8.62 19.58 9.06
CA VAL A 144 9.26 19.11 10.28
C VAL A 144 8.32 18.05 10.81
N HIS A 145 8.80 16.83 10.71
CA HIS A 145 8.04 15.61 10.74
C HIS A 145 6.98 15.61 11.84
N ASP A 146 5.72 15.65 11.42
CA ASP A 146 4.69 14.98 12.19
C ASP A 146 5.04 13.48 12.17
N ARG A 147 5.93 13.06 13.09
CA ARG A 147 6.36 11.67 13.27
C ARG A 147 5.14 10.75 13.42
N GLY A 148 4.04 11.27 13.96
CA GLY A 148 2.75 10.59 14.04
C GLY A 148 2.16 10.34 12.65
N ARG A 149 2.12 11.36 11.78
CA ARG A 149 1.71 11.22 10.39
C ARG A 149 2.61 10.26 9.60
N VAL A 150 3.93 10.38 9.71
CA VAL A 150 4.86 9.48 9.00
C VAL A 150 4.68 8.02 9.44
N LYS A 151 4.47 7.76 10.75
CA LYS A 151 4.22 6.39 11.24
C LYS A 151 2.86 5.85 10.79
N LYS A 152 1.83 6.70 10.75
CA LYS A 152 0.49 6.34 10.24
C LYS A 152 0.54 6.05 8.74
N ASP A 153 1.18 6.92 7.97
CA ASP A 153 1.34 6.80 6.53
C ASP A 153 2.22 5.59 6.18
N ALA A 154 3.28 5.31 6.94
CA ALA A 154 4.09 4.11 6.78
C ALA A 154 3.30 2.82 7.06
N ASN A 155 2.41 2.83 8.07
CA ASN A 155 1.53 1.69 8.33
C ASN A 155 0.46 1.51 7.24
N SER A 156 -0.10 2.60 6.73
CA SER A 156 -1.03 2.56 5.60
C SER A 156 -0.34 2.08 4.32
N ALA A 157 0.87 2.57 4.06
CA ALA A 157 1.68 2.23 2.88
C ALA A 157 1.95 0.72 2.74
N LYS A 158 2.08 0.00 3.85
CA LYS A 158 2.25 -1.48 3.84
C LYS A 158 1.15 -2.23 3.09
N HIS A 159 -0.05 -1.67 3.04
CA HIS A 159 -1.21 -2.33 2.42
C HIS A 159 -1.53 -1.77 1.04
N ILE A 160 -0.78 -0.79 0.56
CA ILE A 160 -1.01 -0.16 -0.74
C ILE A 160 -0.52 -1.08 -1.85
N GLY A 161 -1.26 -1.11 -2.95
CA GLY A 161 -1.01 -2.09 -3.99
C GLY A 161 -1.50 -3.49 -3.60
N GLU A 162 -2.40 -3.61 -2.62
CA GLU A 162 -2.98 -4.88 -2.17
C GLU A 162 -4.51 -4.83 -2.19
N ILE A 163 -5.11 -5.79 -2.89
CA ILE A 163 -6.54 -6.13 -2.79
C ILE A 163 -6.63 -7.45 -2.02
N ARG A 164 -7.25 -7.41 -0.84
CA ARG A 164 -7.43 -8.57 0.04
C ARG A 164 -8.90 -8.93 0.16
N VAL A 165 -9.24 -10.16 -0.17
CA VAL A 165 -10.58 -10.73 0.02
C VAL A 165 -10.50 -11.82 1.07
N THR A 166 -11.13 -11.57 2.22
CA THR A 166 -11.21 -12.53 3.32
C THR A 166 -12.57 -13.20 3.31
N VAL A 167 -12.57 -14.54 3.24
CA VAL A 167 -13.79 -15.35 3.24
C VAL A 167 -14.00 -15.94 4.62
N VAL A 168 -15.14 -15.65 5.24
CA VAL A 168 -15.50 -16.19 6.56
C VAL A 168 -16.80 -16.98 6.48
N ARG A 169 -16.92 -18.03 7.31
CA ARG A 169 -18.14 -18.86 7.38
C ARG A 169 -19.15 -18.23 8.33
N LYS A 170 -20.40 -18.12 7.86
CA LYS A 170 -21.51 -17.56 8.61
C LYS A 170 -22.69 -18.53 8.66
N GLN A 171 -23.47 -18.42 9.72
CA GLN A 171 -24.84 -18.97 9.82
C GLN A 171 -25.81 -17.84 9.56
N VAL A 172 -26.73 -18.07 8.63
CA VAL A 172 -27.81 -17.15 8.30
C VAL A 172 -29.03 -17.52 9.13
N PHE A 173 -29.68 -16.54 9.74
CA PHE A 173 -30.87 -16.75 10.58
C PHE A 173 -32.13 -16.22 9.91
N GLU A 174 -32.20 -14.90 9.70
CA GLU A 174 -33.37 -14.23 9.11
C GLU A 174 -32.93 -13.15 8.11
N GLU A 175 -33.81 -12.87 7.14
CA GLU A 175 -33.65 -11.74 6.22
C GLU A 175 -34.31 -10.51 6.81
N THR A 176 -33.49 -9.55 7.23
CA THR A 176 -33.98 -8.30 7.80
C THR A 176 -33.64 -7.14 6.86
N TYR A 177 -34.60 -6.23 6.67
CA TYR A 177 -34.35 -4.99 5.95
C TYR A 177 -33.75 -3.94 6.89
N SER A 178 -32.43 -3.92 7.03
CA SER A 178 -31.75 -2.79 7.68
C SER A 178 -31.39 -1.72 6.66
N LYS A 179 -31.54 -0.44 7.04
CA LYS A 179 -30.96 0.67 6.26
C LYS A 179 -29.44 0.56 6.35
N ALA A 180 -28.74 0.69 5.22
CA ALA A 180 -27.28 0.77 5.25
C ALA A 180 -26.87 2.02 6.06
N TRP A 181 -26.17 1.82 7.16
CA TRP A 181 -25.45 2.90 7.85
C TRP A 181 -23.98 2.73 7.50
N GLY A 182 -23.43 3.70 6.77
CA GLY A 182 -22.00 3.81 6.54
C GLY A 182 -21.59 5.24 6.77
N THR A 183 -20.82 5.50 7.83
CA THR A 183 -19.98 6.69 7.90
C THR A 183 -18.86 6.52 6.89
N ALA A 184 -18.85 7.39 5.88
CA ALA A 184 -17.84 7.37 4.83
C ALA A 184 -16.55 8.00 5.35
N ASP A 185 -15.53 7.18 5.61
CA ASP A 185 -14.16 7.68 5.59
C ASP A 185 -13.78 7.91 4.11
N ASN A 186 -13.71 9.19 3.73
CA ASN A 186 -13.21 9.61 2.43
C ASN A 186 -11.69 9.57 2.44
N ALA A 187 -11.18 8.43 2.02
CA ALA A 187 -9.77 8.19 1.88
C ALA A 187 -9.25 8.69 0.52
N ASN A 188 -8.75 9.92 0.49
CA ASN A 188 -7.76 10.26 -0.53
C ASN A 188 -6.43 9.63 -0.06
N ILE A 189 -5.88 8.71 -0.85
CA ILE A 189 -4.57 8.11 -0.58
C ILE A 189 -3.50 9.13 -1.00
N GLU A 190 -3.19 10.06 -0.10
CA GLU A 190 -1.99 10.89 -0.18
C GLU A 190 -1.00 10.36 0.85
N ILE A 191 0.17 9.92 0.41
CA ILE A 191 1.19 9.28 1.25
C ILE A 191 2.44 10.16 1.20
N ALA A 192 3.05 10.39 2.36
CA ALA A 192 4.36 11.03 2.42
C ALA A 192 5.43 10.20 1.67
N GLU A 193 6.23 10.85 0.83
CA GLU A 193 7.34 10.24 0.06
C GLU A 193 8.27 9.36 0.93
N LYS A 194 8.58 9.83 2.15
CA LYS A 194 9.44 9.11 3.10
C LYS A 194 8.88 7.75 3.54
N ALA A 195 7.56 7.56 3.48
CA ALA A 195 6.91 6.32 3.86
C ALA A 195 6.97 5.24 2.76
N VAL A 196 7.21 5.64 1.51
CA VAL A 196 7.28 4.74 0.34
C VAL A 196 8.73 4.38 -0.03
N LYS A 197 9.70 5.11 0.52
CA LYS A 197 11.13 4.91 0.21
C LYS A 197 11.59 3.50 0.60
N GLY A 198 11.95 2.69 -0.40
CA GLY A 198 12.36 1.29 -0.25
C GLY A 198 11.29 0.26 -0.64
N GLN A 199 10.06 0.69 -0.96
CA GLN A 199 9.02 -0.17 -1.52
C GLN A 199 8.84 0.11 -3.02
N THR A 200 8.73 -0.93 -3.84
CA THR A 200 8.45 -0.88 -5.28
C THR A 200 6.95 -0.66 -5.56
N LEU A 201 6.34 0.32 -4.90
CA LEU A 201 4.94 0.67 -5.11
C LEU A 201 4.83 1.72 -6.21
N SER A 202 4.19 1.35 -7.33
CA SER A 202 3.96 2.29 -8.46
C SER A 202 2.51 2.76 -8.58
N HIS A 203 1.55 1.95 -8.14
CA HIS A 203 0.12 2.19 -8.33
C HIS A 203 -0.65 2.06 -7.02
N GLY A 204 -1.73 2.82 -6.92
CA GLY A 204 -2.76 2.71 -5.89
C GLY A 204 -4.15 2.67 -6.51
N THR A 205 -5.18 2.64 -5.65
CA THR A 205 -6.57 2.76 -6.05
C THR A 205 -7.06 4.18 -5.84
N GLU A 206 -7.65 4.74 -6.89
CA GLU A 206 -8.50 5.92 -6.82
C GLU A 206 -9.96 5.55 -7.09
N PHE A 207 -10.84 6.49 -6.80
CA PHE A 207 -12.26 6.37 -7.06
C PHE A 207 -12.62 7.15 -8.32
N GLY A 208 -13.31 6.50 -9.25
CA GLY A 208 -13.88 7.14 -10.43
C GLY A 208 -15.01 8.10 -10.10
N GLU A 209 -15.60 8.70 -11.13
CA GLU A 209 -16.75 9.59 -10.99
C GLU A 209 -17.92 8.86 -10.31
N ALA A 210 -18.58 9.53 -9.36
CA ALA A 210 -19.69 8.95 -8.63
C ALA A 210 -20.91 8.79 -9.55
N VAL A 211 -21.35 7.55 -9.76
CA VAL A 211 -22.54 7.23 -10.54
C VAL A 211 -23.69 6.92 -9.60
N GLN A 212 -24.88 7.46 -9.89
CA GLN A 212 -26.07 7.12 -9.11
C GLN A 212 -26.38 5.62 -9.27
N TYR A 213 -26.64 4.96 -8.16
CA TYR A 213 -26.87 3.51 -8.10
C TYR A 213 -28.17 3.24 -7.34
N ILE A 214 -29.01 2.32 -7.84
CA ILE A 214 -30.39 2.11 -7.34
C ILE A 214 -30.60 0.66 -6.87
N GLU A 215 -29.56 -0.17 -6.89
CA GLU A 215 -29.74 -1.59 -6.56
C GLU A 215 -30.08 -1.78 -5.07
N ARG A 216 -31.14 -2.55 -4.81
CA ARG A 216 -31.56 -2.85 -3.45
C ARG A 216 -30.54 -3.76 -2.79
N THR A 217 -29.82 -3.26 -1.81
CA THR A 217 -28.93 -4.08 -0.98
C THR A 217 -29.76 -5.02 -0.11
N ARG A 218 -29.76 -6.32 -0.43
CA ARG A 218 -30.30 -7.35 0.47
C ARG A 218 -29.39 -7.41 1.69
N THR A 219 -29.96 -7.14 2.87
CA THR A 219 -29.25 -7.36 4.13
C THR A 219 -29.74 -8.66 4.74
N VAL A 220 -28.81 -9.41 5.33
CA VAL A 220 -29.10 -10.71 5.93
C VAL A 220 -28.43 -10.75 7.29
N ASP A 221 -29.18 -11.10 8.33
CA ASP A 221 -28.63 -11.21 9.66
C ASP A 221 -27.85 -12.52 9.79
N THR A 222 -26.60 -12.40 10.20
CA THR A 222 -25.69 -13.53 10.31
C THR A 222 -24.98 -13.60 11.65
N LYS A 223 -24.65 -14.81 12.08
CA LYS A 223 -23.71 -15.04 13.18
C LYS A 223 -22.49 -15.80 12.68
N PRO A 224 -21.33 -15.64 13.32
CA PRO A 224 -20.18 -16.51 13.07
C PRO A 224 -20.58 -17.98 13.20
N GLN A 225 -20.20 -18.79 12.21
CA GLN A 225 -20.40 -20.23 12.30
C GLN A 225 -19.65 -20.77 13.54
N ARG A 226 -20.32 -21.59 14.36
CA ARG A 226 -19.71 -22.19 15.57
C ARG A 226 -18.38 -22.88 15.21
N GLY A 227 -17.32 -22.53 15.93
CA GLY A 227 -15.97 -23.05 15.70
C GLY A 227 -15.19 -22.39 14.54
N SER A 228 -15.74 -21.38 13.88
CA SER A 228 -15.06 -20.64 12.80
C SER A 228 -14.42 -19.35 13.32
N ARG A 229 -13.34 -19.47 14.10
CA ARG A 229 -12.54 -18.30 14.54
C ARG A 229 -11.61 -17.76 13.46
N ASP A 230 -11.13 -18.64 12.59
CA ASP A 230 -10.25 -18.29 11.49
C ASP A 230 -11.03 -18.05 10.18
N PRO A 231 -10.46 -17.27 9.25
CA PRO A 231 -10.97 -17.23 7.89
C PRO A 231 -10.98 -18.64 7.27
N ALA A 232 -11.92 -18.85 6.37
CA ALA A 232 -12.02 -20.07 5.59
C ALA A 232 -11.10 -20.04 4.37
N ALA A 233 -10.92 -18.86 3.78
CA ALA A 233 -9.93 -18.60 2.73
C ALA A 233 -9.53 -17.12 2.75
N VAL A 234 -8.32 -16.81 2.27
CA VAL A 234 -7.86 -15.43 2.06
C VAL A 234 -7.28 -15.36 0.66
N PHE A 235 -7.74 -14.40 -0.14
CA PHE A 235 -7.18 -14.11 -1.45
C PHE A 235 -6.49 -12.76 -1.38
N ILE A 236 -5.25 -12.69 -1.82
CA ILE A 236 -4.45 -11.47 -1.85
C ILE A 236 -4.00 -11.26 -3.29
N PHE A 237 -4.37 -10.13 -3.87
CA PHE A 237 -3.90 -9.69 -5.17
C PHE A 237 -3.01 -8.48 -4.96
N ARG A 238 -1.71 -8.64 -5.22
CA ARG A 238 -0.78 -7.53 -5.28
C ARG A 238 -0.76 -6.99 -6.69
N TYR A 239 -1.07 -5.71 -6.85
CA TYR A 239 -1.14 -5.10 -8.17
C TYR A 239 0.00 -4.10 -8.35
N ARG A 240 0.62 -4.12 -9.52
CA ARG A 240 1.81 -3.32 -9.85
C ARG A 240 1.77 -2.92 -11.32
N SER A 241 2.47 -1.85 -11.69
CA SER A 241 2.74 -1.60 -13.11
C SER A 241 3.46 -2.77 -13.74
N ARG A 242 3.33 -2.93 -15.06
CA ARG A 242 4.11 -3.89 -15.84
C ARG A 242 5.61 -3.77 -15.58
N GLU A 243 6.14 -2.55 -15.60
CA GLU A 243 7.56 -2.27 -15.34
C GLU A 243 8.01 -2.75 -13.95
N ALA A 244 7.15 -2.58 -12.93
CA ALA A 244 7.45 -3.05 -11.58
C ALA A 244 7.39 -4.58 -11.48
N LEU A 245 6.42 -5.24 -12.15
CA LEU A 245 6.37 -6.70 -12.24
C LEU A 245 7.62 -7.28 -12.93
N GLU A 246 8.12 -6.60 -13.97
CA GLU A 246 9.35 -6.95 -14.69
C GLU A 246 10.60 -6.74 -13.79
N ALA A 247 10.64 -5.63 -13.05
CA ALA A 247 11.74 -5.31 -12.12
C ALA A 247 11.82 -6.31 -10.95
N GLU A 248 10.67 -6.71 -10.40
CA GLU A 248 10.54 -7.72 -9.34
C GLU A 248 10.70 -9.17 -9.86
N HIS A 249 10.94 -9.36 -11.16
CA HIS A 249 11.08 -10.67 -11.81
C HIS A 249 9.86 -11.60 -11.65
N ILE A 250 8.68 -11.02 -11.45
CA ILE A 250 7.41 -11.75 -11.39
C ILE A 250 6.97 -12.13 -12.80
N ILE A 251 7.21 -11.24 -13.76
CA ILE A 251 7.08 -11.51 -15.18
C ILE A 251 8.45 -11.38 -15.86
N PRO A 252 8.70 -12.09 -16.98
CA PRO A 252 9.93 -11.93 -17.74
C PRO A 252 10.08 -10.48 -18.16
N ARG A 253 11.26 -9.89 -17.92
CA ARG A 253 11.59 -8.58 -18.47
C ARG A 253 11.46 -8.65 -19.98
N ALA A 254 10.81 -7.67 -20.59
CA ALA A 254 10.95 -7.47 -22.03
C ALA A 254 12.46 -7.41 -22.28
N GLN A 255 12.97 -8.24 -23.20
CA GLN A 255 14.39 -8.20 -23.53
C GLN A 255 14.71 -6.76 -23.94
N SER A 256 15.30 -5.98 -23.03
CA SER A 256 15.90 -4.71 -23.38
C SER A 256 16.90 -5.10 -24.46
N SER A 257 16.59 -4.73 -25.70
CA SER A 257 17.40 -5.00 -26.89
C SER A 257 18.85 -4.85 -26.47
N ASN A 258 19.57 -5.97 -26.42
CA ASN A 258 20.85 -6.15 -25.76
C ASN A 258 21.76 -4.94 -25.99
N ILE A 259 21.69 -3.91 -25.14
CA ILE A 259 22.44 -2.66 -25.35
C ILE A 259 23.92 -3.01 -25.23
N LEU A 260 24.24 -3.89 -24.28
CA LEU A 260 25.56 -4.51 -24.10
C LEU A 260 26.00 -5.41 -25.26
N GLY A 261 25.08 -5.96 -26.05
CA GLY A 261 25.41 -6.69 -27.28
C GLY A 261 25.58 -5.78 -28.49
N ARG A 262 25.21 -4.50 -28.36
CA ARG A 262 25.33 -3.47 -29.41
C ARG A 262 26.66 -2.71 -29.30
N PHE A 263 27.25 -2.70 -28.11
CA PHE A 263 28.57 -2.13 -27.87
C PHE A 263 29.64 -3.22 -27.88
N THR A 264 30.67 -3.01 -28.67
CA THR A 264 31.88 -3.83 -28.64
C THR A 264 32.59 -3.66 -27.29
N ALA A 265 33.42 -4.63 -26.91
CA ALA A 265 34.21 -4.55 -25.68
C ALA A 265 35.14 -3.31 -25.63
N GLU A 266 35.44 -2.72 -26.79
CA GLU A 266 36.24 -1.51 -26.92
C GLU A 266 35.42 -0.24 -26.62
N GLU A 267 34.17 -0.16 -27.10
CA GLU A 267 33.27 0.96 -26.83
C GLU A 267 32.89 1.05 -25.34
N LEU A 268 32.75 -0.09 -24.66
CA LEU A 268 32.51 -0.15 -23.21
C LEU A 268 33.73 0.32 -22.39
N ARG A 269 34.96 0.09 -22.87
CA ARG A 269 36.17 0.61 -22.23
C ARG A 269 36.29 2.12 -22.44
N ALA A 270 36.07 2.59 -23.67
CA ALA A 270 36.12 4.02 -24.00
C ALA A 270 35.09 4.84 -23.21
N ALA A 271 33.87 4.32 -23.04
CA ALA A 271 32.88 4.95 -22.19
C ALA A 271 33.37 5.00 -20.73
N ARG A 272 33.93 3.91 -20.20
CA ARG A 272 34.42 3.89 -18.81
C ARG A 272 35.55 4.88 -18.56
N GLU A 273 36.44 5.07 -19.53
CA GLU A 273 37.54 6.04 -19.47
C GLU A 273 37.02 7.48 -19.50
N LEU A 274 36.05 7.79 -20.37
CA LEU A 274 35.40 9.12 -20.41
C LEU A 274 34.72 9.50 -19.09
N TRP A 275 34.04 8.55 -18.45
CA TRP A 275 33.42 8.79 -17.13
C TRP A 275 34.46 9.04 -16.04
N LEU A 276 35.59 8.33 -16.10
CA LEU A 276 36.70 8.54 -15.16
C LEU A 276 37.34 9.93 -15.35
N GLU A 277 37.48 10.39 -16.58
CA GLU A 277 37.96 11.73 -16.91
C GLU A 277 36.96 12.82 -16.48
N GLU A 278 35.65 12.60 -16.64
CA GLU A 278 34.62 13.52 -16.13
C GLU A 278 34.61 13.61 -14.60
N GLU A 279 34.77 12.49 -13.88
CA GLU A 279 34.89 12.51 -12.42
C GLU A 279 36.15 13.24 -11.95
N GLN A 280 37.28 13.00 -12.61
CA GLN A 280 38.54 13.68 -12.29
C GLN A 280 38.47 15.18 -12.58
N THR A 281 37.87 15.59 -13.68
CA THR A 281 37.70 17.01 -14.04
C THR A 281 36.68 17.71 -13.15
N ASN A 282 35.62 17.04 -12.71
CA ASN A 282 34.68 17.59 -11.74
C ASN A 282 35.28 17.72 -10.34
N ASN A 283 36.10 16.75 -9.89
CA ASN A 283 36.86 16.88 -8.64
C ASN A 283 37.91 18.00 -8.69
N MET A 284 38.51 18.28 -9.86
CA MET A 284 39.45 19.40 -10.04
C MET A 284 38.78 20.78 -10.06
N LYS A 285 37.46 20.86 -10.33
CA LYS A 285 36.70 22.12 -10.30
C LYS A 285 36.21 22.52 -8.89
N ILE A 286 36.33 21.63 -7.90
CA ILE A 286 36.06 21.97 -6.50
C ILE A 286 37.29 22.71 -5.96
N LYS A 287 37.19 24.05 -5.97
CA LYS A 287 38.19 24.96 -5.44
C LYS A 287 38.41 24.70 -3.95
N LYS A 288 39.53 24.06 -3.62
CA LYS A 288 40.03 23.91 -2.25
C LYS A 288 40.52 25.29 -1.80
N GLU A 289 39.75 25.98 -0.95
CA GLU A 289 40.20 27.23 -0.35
C GLU A 289 41.33 26.94 0.64
N ALA A 290 42.50 27.52 0.38
CA ALA A 290 43.64 27.52 1.28
C ALA A 290 43.52 28.74 2.21
N GLY A 291 43.37 28.46 3.51
CA GLY A 291 43.40 29.45 4.59
C GLY A 291 43.50 28.72 5.92
N ALA A 292 44.73 28.61 6.42
CA ALA A 292 45.09 27.88 7.62
C ALA A 292 44.46 28.46 8.90
N ASN A 293 44.01 27.56 9.77
CA ASN A 293 44.38 27.56 11.18
C ASN A 293 44.40 26.10 11.65
N ASP A 294 45.54 25.69 12.19
CA ASP A 294 45.73 24.41 12.88
C ASP A 294 44.64 24.23 13.92
N VAL A 295 43.74 23.28 13.67
CA VAL A 295 42.89 22.71 14.71
C VAL A 295 43.24 21.22 14.76
N ASP A 296 43.83 20.88 15.89
CA ASP A 296 44.15 19.56 16.39
C ASP A 296 43.09 18.50 15.96
N PRO A 297 43.48 17.35 15.35
CA PRO A 297 42.52 16.36 14.85
C PRO A 297 41.67 15.69 15.94
N ASP A 298 41.98 15.93 17.22
CA ASP A 298 41.42 15.19 18.36
C ASP A 298 40.13 15.77 18.96
N LYS A 299 39.41 16.66 18.25
CA LYS A 299 38.11 17.18 18.70
C LYS A 299 37.02 17.22 17.64
N PHE A 300 36.84 16.10 16.94
CA PHE A 300 35.51 15.73 16.43
C PHE A 300 35.13 14.38 17.03
N SER A 301 34.68 14.37 18.30
CA SER A 301 33.84 13.26 18.74
C SER A 301 32.49 13.44 18.05
N ASN A 302 32.25 12.60 17.05
CA ASN A 302 30.92 12.38 16.54
C ASN A 302 30.17 11.54 17.57
N ASP A 303 29.59 12.19 18.57
CA ASP A 303 28.64 11.58 19.52
C ASP A 303 27.26 11.34 18.86
N TYR A 304 27.23 11.11 17.55
CA TYR A 304 26.11 10.49 16.87
C TYR A 304 26.47 9.01 16.72
N GLU A 305 26.17 8.26 17.79
CA GLU A 305 25.86 6.85 17.66
C GLU A 305 24.97 6.68 16.43
N THR A 306 25.51 5.98 15.43
CA THR A 306 24.72 5.46 14.33
C THR A 306 23.73 4.50 14.96
N LEU A 307 22.49 4.96 15.15
CA LEU A 307 21.37 4.12 15.59
C LEU A 307 21.04 3.13 14.47
N THR A 308 21.78 2.04 14.44
CA THR A 308 21.37 0.79 13.80
C THR A 308 20.18 0.27 14.61
N VAL A 309 18.96 0.56 14.13
CA VAL A 309 17.76 -0.07 14.67
C VAL A 309 17.71 -1.49 14.12
N ASP A 310 18.14 -2.45 14.94
CA ASP A 310 17.85 -3.87 14.71
C ASP A 310 16.35 -4.08 14.91
N ILE A 311 15.65 -4.48 13.85
CA ILE A 311 14.18 -4.61 13.80
C ILE A 311 13.78 -6.07 14.09
N THR A 312 14.65 -6.87 14.72
CA THR A 312 14.44 -8.31 14.92
C THR A 312 14.46 -8.77 16.38
N GLY A 313 14.55 -7.87 17.36
CA GLY A 313 14.57 -8.23 18.78
C GLY A 313 13.40 -7.66 19.60
N ASP A 314 12.66 -8.54 20.28
CA ASP A 314 11.58 -8.21 21.23
C ASP A 314 12.14 -7.86 22.63
N GLU A 315 13.00 -6.84 22.77
CA GLU A 315 13.42 -6.34 24.10
C GLU A 315 13.16 -4.84 24.29
N GLU A 316 12.58 -4.49 25.43
CA GLU A 316 12.27 -3.12 25.84
C GLU A 316 13.54 -2.38 26.28
N VAL A 317 13.85 -1.24 25.64
CA VAL A 317 14.97 -0.36 26.02
C VAL A 317 14.50 0.67 27.05
N GLU A 318 15.13 0.70 28.24
CA GLU A 318 14.88 1.70 29.27
C GLU A 318 15.27 3.12 28.81
N ILE A 319 14.30 4.04 28.87
CA ILE A 319 14.45 5.42 28.43
C ILE A 319 15.07 6.27 29.55
N TRP A 320 16.33 6.65 29.40
CA TRP A 320 17.00 7.58 30.31
C TRP A 320 16.48 9.02 30.11
N LYS A 321 15.89 9.62 31.16
CA LYS A 321 15.43 11.02 31.13
C LYS A 321 16.58 11.97 31.53
N ARG A 322 16.98 12.86 30.62
CA ARG A 322 17.95 13.94 30.91
C ARG A 322 17.39 14.88 31.99
N LYS A 323 18.16 15.15 33.05
CA LYS A 323 17.87 16.22 34.02
C LYS A 323 18.18 17.59 33.38
N PRO A 324 17.37 18.63 33.64
CA PRO A 324 17.65 19.97 33.14
C PRO A 324 18.91 20.59 33.80
N PRO A 325 19.59 21.53 33.12
CA PRO A 325 20.79 22.18 33.67
C PRO A 325 20.43 23.02 34.90
N LYS A 326 21.26 22.97 35.94
CA LYS A 326 21.15 23.89 37.07
C LYS A 326 21.75 25.24 36.65
N GLU A 327 20.88 26.24 36.52
CA GLU A 327 21.27 27.63 36.37
C GLU A 327 21.90 28.11 37.69
N ARG A 328 23.13 28.64 37.64
CA ARG A 328 23.75 29.35 38.77
C ARG A 328 23.60 30.84 38.49
N VAL A 329 22.88 31.53 39.36
CA VAL A 329 22.82 32.99 39.38
C VAL A 329 24.03 33.49 40.16
N ASP A 330 24.85 34.32 39.53
CA ASP A 330 25.95 35.03 40.18
C ASP A 330 25.38 36.29 40.86
N LEU A 331 25.57 36.41 42.16
CA LEU A 331 25.12 37.57 42.94
C LEU A 331 26.35 38.33 43.42
N SER A 332 26.91 39.13 42.53
CA SER A 332 27.80 40.23 42.88
C SER A 332 27.37 41.46 42.09
N ASP A 333 26.41 42.19 42.67
CA ASP A 333 26.19 43.63 42.50
C ASP A 333 25.09 44.08 43.49
N ASN A 334 25.48 44.22 44.76
CA ASN A 334 25.19 45.37 45.64
C ASN A 334 25.79 45.18 47.05
#